data_AF-A0A2D6G764-F1
#
_entry.id   AF-A0A2D6G764-F1
#
_cell.length_a   1.000
_cell.length_b   1.000
_cell.length_c   1.000
_cell.angle_alpha   90.00
_cell.angle_beta   90.00
_cell.angle_gamma   90.00
#
_symmetry.space_group_name_H-M   'P 1'
#
loop_
_entity.id
_entity.type
_entity.pdbx_description
1 polymer ?
#
loop_
_entity_poly.entity_id
_entity_poly.type
_entity_poly.pdbx_seq_one_letter_code
_entity_poly.pdbx_strand_id
1 'polypeptide(L)'
;MQENLINEKESIKNIKVGDKLTTFEISEFMAHTIKREIQIKEIHNDKLVFSCKGKRKRYYFDPRKNAVFKSWNLPFIADSDTNSFIGNAQINLIGDPEVIKKYFDNKQLNPEFNDYSRIIVYKADDRTKTTKIYEGDLNV
;
A
#
# COMPACT_ATOMS: atom_id res chain seq x y z
N MET A 1 -25.34 -17.03 -21.08
CA MET A 1 -24.88 -15.64 -21.27
C MET A 1 -24.29 -15.18 -19.95
N GLN A 2 -22.97 -15.29 -19.79
CA GLN A 2 -22.26 -14.74 -18.64
C GLN A 2 -21.90 -13.29 -19.00
N GLU A 3 -22.39 -12.35 -18.20
CA GLU A 3 -22.04 -10.93 -18.32
C GLU A 3 -20.53 -10.78 -18.13
N ASN A 4 -19.84 -10.39 -19.20
CA ASN A 4 -18.50 -9.83 -19.13
C ASN A 4 -18.60 -8.45 -18.47
N LEU A 5 -18.70 -8.43 -17.14
CA LEU A 5 -18.37 -7.26 -16.34
C LEU A 5 -16.87 -7.05 -16.47
N ILE A 6 -16.49 -6.20 -17.43
CA ILE A 6 -15.17 -5.58 -17.47
C ILE A 6 -15.04 -4.84 -16.13
N ASN A 7 -14.35 -5.47 -15.18
CA ASN A 7 -13.96 -4.85 -13.93
C ASN A 7 -13.05 -3.68 -14.32
N GLU A 8 -13.59 -2.45 -14.36
CA GLU A 8 -12.75 -1.26 -14.35
C GLU A 8 -11.92 -1.34 -13.07
N LYS A 9 -10.66 -1.76 -13.23
CA LYS A 9 -9.72 -1.88 -12.12
C LYS A 9 -9.64 -0.50 -11.47
N GLU A 10 -10.00 -0.40 -10.19
CA GLU A 10 -9.95 0.87 -9.48
C GLU A 10 -8.55 1.48 -9.62
N SER A 11 -8.49 2.75 -10.02
CA SER A 11 -7.25 3.48 -10.28
C SER A 11 -7.17 4.72 -9.40
N ILE A 12 -5.97 5.23 -9.15
CA ILE A 12 -5.73 6.56 -8.57
C ILE A 12 -6.60 7.64 -9.22
N LYS A 13 -6.86 7.54 -10.54
CA LYS A 13 -7.69 8.51 -11.28
C LYS A 13 -9.13 8.60 -10.76
N ASN A 14 -9.60 7.57 -10.05
CA ASN A 14 -10.97 7.48 -9.54
C ASN A 14 -11.08 7.89 -8.07
N ILE A 15 -10.00 8.40 -7.46
CA ILE A 15 -9.97 8.88 -6.07
C ILE A 15 -10.83 10.15 -5.93
N LYS A 16 -11.63 10.21 -4.86
CA LYS A 16 -12.54 11.33 -4.56
C LYS A 16 -12.24 11.94 -3.19
N VAL A 17 -12.68 13.19 -3.00
CA VAL A 17 -12.66 13.82 -1.67
C VAL A 17 -13.48 12.98 -0.69
N GLY A 18 -12.92 12.74 0.50
CA GLY A 18 -13.50 11.91 1.53
C GLY A 18 -12.99 10.47 1.55
N ASP A 19 -12.38 9.99 0.45
CA ASP A 19 -11.84 8.64 0.36
C ASP A 19 -10.79 8.38 1.45
N LYS A 20 -10.86 7.18 2.01
CA LYS A 20 -9.90 6.66 3.00
C LYS A 20 -8.96 5.71 2.29
N LEU A 21 -7.68 6.04 2.31
CA LEU A 21 -6.64 5.25 1.65
C LEU A 21 -5.60 4.79 2.67
N THR A 22 -4.97 3.66 2.40
CA THR A 22 -3.75 3.23 3.07
C THR A 22 -2.61 3.25 2.06
N THR A 23 -1.47 3.80 2.47
CA THR A 23 -0.26 3.88 1.65
C THR A 23 0.89 3.16 2.33
N PHE A 24 1.71 2.49 1.53
CA PHE A 24 2.98 1.90 1.98
C PHE A 24 4.12 2.44 1.13
N GLU A 25 5.21 2.81 1.78
CA GLU A 25 6.46 3.23 1.16
C GLU A 25 7.65 2.78 2.02
N ILE A 26 8.84 2.84 1.43
CA ILE A 26 10.10 2.63 2.17
C ILE A 26 10.63 4.00 2.58
N SER A 27 10.92 4.17 3.87
CA SER A 27 11.54 5.39 4.39
C SER A 27 12.91 5.61 3.77
N GLU A 28 13.13 6.74 3.09
CA GLU A 28 14.45 7.12 2.56
C GLU A 28 15.50 7.32 3.67
N PHE A 29 15.06 7.70 4.88
CA PHE A 29 15.97 8.01 6.00
C PHE A 29 16.27 6.81 6.90
N MET A 30 15.33 5.88 7.04
CA MET A 30 15.43 4.80 8.03
C MET A 30 15.31 3.39 7.43
N ALA A 31 15.14 3.29 6.10
CA ALA A 31 15.05 2.03 5.38
C ALA A 31 14.00 1.04 5.95
N HIS A 32 12.95 1.54 6.61
CA HIS A 32 11.84 0.73 7.13
C HIS A 32 10.54 1.02 6.38
N THR A 33 9.53 0.18 6.59
CA THR A 33 8.19 0.37 6.04
C THR A 33 7.47 1.52 6.74
N ILE A 34 6.97 2.47 5.96
CA ILE A 34 6.05 3.50 6.44
C ILE A 34 4.65 3.14 5.94
N LYS A 35 3.75 2.86 6.87
CA LYS A 35 2.31 2.81 6.61
C LYS A 35 1.67 4.14 6.97
N ARG A 36 0.84 4.69 6.07
CA ARG A 36 -0.02 5.84 6.40
C ARG A 36 -1.47 5.54 6.08
N GLU A 37 -2.32 5.75 7.06
CA GLU A 37 -3.77 5.82 6.89
C GLU A 37 -4.14 7.29 6.63
N ILE A 38 -4.60 7.59 5.41
CA ILE A 38 -4.86 8.94 4.95
C ILE A 38 -6.32 9.12 4.53
N GLN A 39 -6.83 10.34 4.66
CA GLN A 39 -8.11 10.74 4.09
C GLN A 39 -7.90 11.87 3.10
N ILE A 40 -8.46 11.75 1.90
CA ILE A 40 -8.44 12.80 0.90
C ILE A 40 -9.35 13.94 1.36
N LYS A 41 -8.79 15.15 1.43
CA LYS A 41 -9.50 16.35 1.88
C LYS A 41 -9.86 17.27 0.73
N GLU A 42 -9.06 17.27 -0.32
CA GLU A 42 -9.21 18.18 -1.45
C GLU A 42 -8.46 17.62 -2.66
N ILE A 43 -8.92 17.99 -3.86
CA ILE A 43 -8.27 17.69 -5.14
C ILE A 43 -8.10 19.03 -5.86
N HIS A 44 -6.87 19.46 -6.09
CA HIS A 44 -6.57 20.77 -6.66
C HIS A 44 -5.55 20.62 -7.79
N ASN A 45 -5.94 20.96 -9.03
CA ASN A 45 -5.09 20.82 -10.22
C ASN A 45 -4.40 19.44 -10.30
N ASP A 46 -5.20 18.37 -10.21
CA ASP A 46 -4.77 16.96 -10.17
C ASP A 46 -3.88 16.56 -8.99
N LYS A 47 -3.61 17.47 -8.04
CA LYS A 47 -2.90 17.15 -6.80
C LYS A 47 -3.88 16.74 -5.72
N LEU A 48 -3.65 15.58 -5.15
CA LEU A 48 -4.40 15.07 -4.01
C LEU A 48 -3.86 15.72 -2.73
N VAL A 49 -4.74 16.34 -1.95
CA VAL A 49 -4.42 16.86 -0.62
C VAL A 49 -5.04 15.94 0.42
N PHE A 50 -4.25 15.49 1.38
CA PHE A 50 -4.68 14.54 2.40
C PHE A 50 -4.34 15.00 3.82
N SER A 51 -4.99 14.36 4.79
CA SER A 51 -4.55 14.36 6.19
C SER A 51 -4.42 12.93 6.69
N CYS A 52 -3.42 12.66 7.53
CA CYS A 52 -3.34 11.37 8.22
C CYS A 52 -4.52 11.18 9.20
N LYS A 53 -4.92 9.93 9.44
CA LYS A 53 -5.96 9.57 10.40
C LYS A 53 -5.70 10.20 11.77
N GLY A 54 -6.72 10.87 12.31
CA GLY A 54 -6.64 11.55 13.60
C GLY A 54 -5.77 12.82 13.61
N LYS A 55 -5.21 13.26 12.47
CA LYS A 55 -4.40 14.47 12.37
C LYS A 55 -5.13 15.56 11.58
N ARG A 56 -4.86 16.82 11.91
CA ARG A 56 -5.48 18.00 11.26
C ARG A 56 -4.64 18.60 10.14
N LYS A 57 -3.32 18.41 10.18
CA LYS A 57 -2.39 18.98 9.20
C LYS A 57 -2.60 18.33 7.82
N ARG A 58 -2.59 19.17 6.79
CA ARG A 58 -2.77 18.77 5.39
C ARG A 58 -1.42 18.68 4.68
N TYR A 59 -1.33 17.75 3.74
CA TYR A 59 -0.14 17.48 2.93
C TYR A 59 -0.54 17.20 1.49
N TYR A 60 0.36 17.46 0.55
CA TYR A 60 0.23 16.98 -0.82
C TYR A 60 0.64 15.52 -0.90
N PHE A 61 -0.14 14.72 -1.62
CA PHE A 61 0.14 13.32 -1.88
C PHE A 61 0.66 13.15 -3.31
N ASP A 62 1.84 12.55 -3.45
CA ASP A 62 2.30 11.99 -4.71
C ASP A 62 2.12 10.48 -4.64
N PRO A 63 1.17 9.90 -5.38
CA PRO A 63 0.88 8.49 -5.28
C PRO A 63 1.90 7.61 -6.04
N ARG A 64 2.70 8.18 -6.97
CA ARG A 64 3.47 7.41 -7.97
C ARG A 64 4.47 6.43 -7.37
N LYS A 65 5.07 6.78 -6.23
CA LYS A 65 6.08 5.96 -5.55
C LYS A 65 5.49 4.96 -4.54
N ASN A 66 4.18 5.02 -4.31
CA ASN A 66 3.58 4.39 -3.15
C ASN A 66 2.70 3.22 -3.59
N ALA A 67 2.68 2.16 -2.78
CA ALA A 67 1.58 1.22 -2.83
C ALA A 67 0.35 1.89 -2.21
N VAL A 68 -0.78 1.93 -2.91
CA VAL A 68 -2.00 2.66 -2.51
C VAL A 68 -3.21 1.74 -2.56
N PHE A 69 -3.94 1.67 -1.45
CA PHE A 69 -5.14 0.84 -1.32
C PHE A 69 -6.32 1.67 -0.83
N LYS A 70 -7.53 1.33 -1.31
CA LYS A 70 -8.78 1.88 -0.82
C LYS A 70 -9.17 1.14 0.47
N SER A 71 -9.41 1.87 1.56
CA SER A 71 -9.66 1.39 2.95
C SER A 71 -8.48 1.56 3.91
N TRP A 72 -8.81 1.76 5.19
CA TRP A 72 -7.89 1.65 6.34
C TRP A 72 -7.87 0.24 6.94
N ASN A 73 -8.89 -0.57 6.64
CA ASN A 73 -9.04 -1.92 7.16
C ASN A 73 -8.53 -2.89 6.09
N LEU A 74 -7.22 -3.12 6.09
CA LEU A 74 -6.56 -4.08 5.22
C LEU A 74 -6.50 -5.47 5.89
N PRO A 75 -6.42 -6.58 5.14
CA PRO A 75 -6.31 -7.93 5.70
C PRO A 75 -4.91 -8.27 6.23
N PHE A 76 -4.02 -7.29 6.33
CA PHE A 76 -2.64 -7.39 6.78
C PHE A 76 -2.21 -6.07 7.41
N ILE A 77 -1.11 -6.09 8.15
CA ILE A 77 -0.52 -4.90 8.78
C ILE A 77 0.93 -4.73 8.32
N ALA A 78 1.51 -3.55 8.55
CA ALA A 78 2.96 -3.37 8.43
C ALA A 78 3.65 -3.88 9.69
N ASP A 79 4.93 -4.24 9.59
CA ASP A 79 5.75 -4.51 10.78
C ASP A 79 5.78 -3.29 11.72
N SER A 80 5.80 -2.08 11.16
CA SER A 80 5.74 -0.79 11.85
C SER A 80 4.49 -0.58 12.69
N ASP A 81 3.42 -1.35 12.47
CA ASP A 81 2.21 -1.33 13.32
C ASP A 81 2.40 -2.12 14.62
N THR A 82 3.58 -2.70 14.84
CA THR A 82 3.90 -3.57 15.97
C THR A 82 5.03 -3.00 16.83
N ASN A 83 5.34 -3.63 17.97
CA ASN A 83 6.42 -3.19 18.86
C ASN A 83 7.84 -3.43 18.31
N SER A 84 7.96 -3.88 17.06
CA SER A 84 9.24 -4.17 16.40
C SER A 84 9.13 -3.78 14.94
N PHE A 85 10.18 -3.15 14.40
CA PHE A 85 10.30 -2.83 12.99
C PHE A 85 11.66 -3.30 12.49
N ILE A 86 11.74 -3.59 11.19
CA ILE A 86 12.96 -4.06 10.53
C ILE A 86 13.38 -3.03 9.48
N GLY A 87 14.58 -2.49 9.62
CA GLY A 87 15.21 -1.60 8.64
C GLY A 87 16.05 -2.40 7.64
N ASN A 88 15.45 -2.80 6.52
CA ASN A 88 16.09 -3.62 5.47
C ASN A 88 15.87 -3.08 4.05
N ALA A 89 15.33 -1.86 3.92
CA ALA A 89 14.90 -1.24 2.67
C ALA A 89 13.88 -2.11 1.90
N GLN A 90 12.94 -2.70 2.62
CA GLN A 90 11.83 -3.50 2.09
C GLN A 90 10.49 -3.01 2.65
N ILE A 91 9.41 -3.37 1.95
CA ILE A 91 8.04 -3.28 2.45
C ILE A 91 7.75 -4.57 3.24
N ASN A 92 7.92 -4.50 4.55
CA ASN A 92 7.72 -5.58 5.51
C ASN A 92 6.25 -5.61 5.97
N LEU A 93 5.52 -6.64 5.55
CA LEU A 93 4.11 -6.85 5.89
C LEU A 93 3.94 -8.10 6.75
N ILE A 94 2.92 -8.11 7.60
CA ILE A 94 2.58 -9.25 8.45
C ILE A 94 1.20 -9.75 8.07
N GLY A 95 1.10 -11.05 7.75
CA GLY A 95 -0.15 -11.70 7.38
C GLY A 95 0.06 -12.97 6.58
N ASP A 96 -0.98 -13.40 5.87
CA ASP A 96 -0.91 -14.54 4.96
C ASP A 96 -0.32 -14.10 3.59
N PRO A 97 0.79 -14.72 3.12
CA PRO A 97 1.43 -14.33 1.86
C PRO A 97 0.53 -14.42 0.63
N GLU A 98 -0.33 -15.44 0.53
CA GLU A 98 -1.22 -15.61 -0.62
C GLU A 98 -2.33 -14.55 -0.64
N VAL A 99 -2.88 -14.24 0.54
CA VAL A 99 -3.88 -13.17 0.70
C VAL A 99 -3.28 -11.82 0.32
N ILE A 100 -2.08 -11.51 0.82
CA ILE A 100 -1.40 -10.25 0.52
C ILE A 100 -1.11 -10.14 -0.97
N LYS A 101 -0.55 -11.19 -1.59
CA LYS A 101 -0.28 -11.19 -3.04
C LYS A 101 -1.54 -10.93 -3.86
N LYS A 102 -2.62 -11.67 -3.58
CA LYS A 102 -3.92 -11.47 -4.25
C LYS A 102 -4.44 -10.05 -4.01
N TYR A 103 -4.20 -9.47 -2.85
CA TYR A 103 -4.63 -8.11 -2.54
C TYR A 103 -3.83 -7.06 -3.34
N PHE A 104 -2.51 -7.19 -3.43
CA PHE A 104 -1.68 -6.33 -4.29
C PHE A 104 -2.09 -6.45 -5.76
N ASP A 105 -2.23 -7.67 -6.27
CA ASP A 105 -2.55 -7.90 -7.69
C ASP A 105 -3.90 -7.26 -8.10
N ASN A 106 -4.89 -7.31 -7.20
CA ASN A 106 -6.28 -6.94 -7.51
C ASN A 106 -6.73 -5.58 -6.98
N LYS A 107 -6.12 -5.05 -5.91
CA LYS A 107 -6.58 -3.85 -5.18
C LYS A 107 -5.57 -2.70 -5.15
N GLN A 108 -4.37 -2.90 -5.68
CA GLN A 108 -3.40 -1.82 -5.86
C GLN A 108 -3.95 -0.77 -6.82
N LEU A 109 -4.12 0.46 -6.34
CA LEU A 109 -4.66 1.58 -7.12
C LEU A 109 -3.60 2.28 -7.98
N ASN A 110 -2.33 2.15 -7.60
CA ASN A 110 -1.21 2.79 -8.30
C ASN A 110 -0.66 1.92 -9.44
N PRO A 111 -0.92 2.28 -10.72
CA PRO A 111 -0.35 1.54 -11.85
C PRO A 111 1.15 1.77 -12.03
N GLU A 112 1.72 2.83 -11.45
CA GLU A 112 3.15 3.16 -11.54
C GLU A 112 3.98 2.54 -10.41
N PHE A 113 3.33 1.85 -9.46
CA PHE A 113 4.05 1.18 -8.38
C PHE A 113 4.91 0.04 -8.95
N ASN A 114 6.23 0.09 -8.71
CA ASN A 114 7.20 -0.86 -9.27
C ASN A 114 8.10 -1.52 -8.22
N ASP A 115 7.92 -1.22 -6.93
CA ASP A 115 8.70 -1.79 -5.82
C ASP A 115 8.18 -3.17 -5.35
N TYR A 116 7.46 -3.91 -6.20
CA TYR A 116 6.88 -5.22 -5.84
C TYR A 116 7.93 -6.26 -5.39
N SER A 117 9.11 -6.27 -6.03
CA SER A 117 10.23 -7.17 -5.65
C SER A 117 10.77 -6.90 -4.24
N ARG A 118 10.41 -5.75 -3.66
CA ARG A 118 10.78 -5.33 -2.31
C ARG A 118 9.72 -5.66 -1.26
N ILE A 119 8.68 -6.42 -1.59
CA ILE A 119 7.65 -6.81 -0.63
C ILE A 119 8.03 -8.13 0.03
N ILE A 120 8.18 -8.09 1.35
CA ILE A 120 8.45 -9.26 2.21
C ILE A 120 7.28 -9.44 3.16
N VAL A 121 6.76 -10.67 3.21
CA VAL A 121 5.69 -11.04 4.14
C VAL A 121 6.25 -11.92 5.26
N TYR A 122 5.96 -11.55 6.49
CA TYR A 122 6.20 -12.34 7.69
C TYR A 122 4.89 -13.04 8.08
N LYS A 123 4.98 -14.31 8.46
CA LYS A 123 3.81 -15.02 8.98
C LYS A 123 3.42 -14.44 10.35
N ALA A 124 2.12 -14.30 10.60
CA ALA A 124 1.61 -13.66 11.81
C ALA A 124 1.96 -14.44 13.09
N ASP A 125 2.03 -15.76 12.99
CA ASP A 125 2.35 -16.71 14.07
C ASP A 125 3.87 -16.95 14.24
N ASP A 126 4.66 -16.68 13.21
CA ASP A 126 6.11 -16.89 13.22
C ASP A 126 6.84 -15.83 12.40
N ARG A 127 7.28 -14.78 13.10
CA ARG A 127 8.01 -13.65 12.50
C ARG A 127 9.47 -13.95 12.15
N THR A 128 9.95 -15.17 12.40
CA THR A 128 11.27 -15.59 11.91
C THR A 128 11.20 -16.09 10.46
N LYS A 129 10.00 -16.46 10.01
CA LYS A 129 9.75 -16.96 8.66
C LYS A 129 9.23 -15.86 7.76
N THR A 130 9.94 -15.66 6.66
CA THR A 130 9.57 -14.69 5.61
C THR A 130 9.24 -15.38 4.31
N THR A 131 8.45 -14.70 3.49
CA THR A 131 8.12 -15.12 2.13
C THR A 131 8.15 -13.89 1.23
N LYS A 132 8.94 -13.96 0.15
CA LYS A 132 8.81 -13.01 -0.96
C LYS A 132 7.62 -13.44 -1.80
N ILE A 133 6.71 -12.51 -2.05
CA ILE A 133 5.48 -12.78 -2.82
C ILE A 133 5.61 -12.43 -4.31
N TYR A 134 6.73 -11.82 -4.68
CA TYR A 134 7.16 -11.56 -6.05
C TYR A 134 8.64 -11.95 -6.19
N GLU A 135 8.97 -12.74 -7.21
CA GLU A 135 10.34 -13.15 -7.52
C GLU A 135 10.81 -12.50 -8.84
N GLY A 136 12.07 -12.08 -8.91
CA GLY A 136 12.70 -11.55 -10.12
C GLY A 136 12.42 -10.07 -10.43
N ASP A 137 13.16 -9.53 -11.41
CA ASP A 137 12.87 -8.23 -12.01
C ASP A 137 11.50 -8.34 -12.70
N LEU A 138 10.50 -7.68 -12.13
CA LEU A 138 9.23 -7.47 -12.81
C LEU A 138 9.50 -6.55 -13.99
N ASN A 139 9.76 -7.15 -15.16
CA ASN A 139 9.71 -6.47 -16.43
C ASN A 139 8.26 -6.02 -16.65
N VAL A 140 7.95 -4.81 -16.16
CA VAL A 140 6.73 -4.07 -16.49
C VAL A 140 6.94 -3.40 -17.85
#